data_AF-A0A1A2Y3C2-F1
#
_entry.id   AF-A0A1A2Y3C2-F1
#
_cell.length_a   1.000
_cell.length_b   1.000
_cell.length_c   1.000
_cell.angle_alpha   90.00
_cell.angle_beta   90.00
_cell.angle_gamma   90.00
#
_symmetry.space_group_name_H-M   'P 1'
#
loop_
_entity.id
_entity.type
_entity.pdbx_description
1 polymer ?
#
loop_
_entity_poly.entity_id
_entity_poly.type
_entity_poly.pdbx_seq_one_letter_code
_entity_poly.pdbx_strand_id
1 'polypeptide(L)'
;MMVSHRENKRNHRSKGAEERRRRGVGLGTGVGTFLAFGMTALSAPPLAQADDLGLGEWILELFGGAGDATAAAGAVASAPADGLFSALDVGAQGIDQASAVAGIASAADMLSVPADMWFQQLIYDPIHSAVEAWISSDFGQEVAGFINQISGQFLIGDGAAGTAEHPDGGAGGLWFGDGGQGWDSTQAGVAGGAGGDAGWFGNGGDGGDGGAGGSGGDGGDGGSLLGIGGNGGDGGAGDTVSGLPALGGAGGNAGMLGVHGDVGNAGTLPGGPPSGSVDGLSTTGTWFTDSDGKVVTLHGFNQVIIVPPLGSPASVGFGDDDAAFLAANGFNAVRVGVDWSLLEPQPGVFDDAYLASIAQTVQTLGDHNIVSLLDLHQQLGPAWAIDTGGLPSANLPFPLSMFFDPAQNHAVDAFWANTTGPDGVGLQNHYAQMMQYLANYFNGNSNVLGYEIMNEPLPGSQFLPTVFGSSFFDAQQLTPFYDQVSSAIRSVDPTTPIFYEPNILATAGLPIQLGDVDASNGVLSFHDYCYANLGPLGCLPDVTGVMNNAISYAKAHDIPAFMSEFGSTSNQSTLAAALPPANQNMIG
;
A
#
# COMPACT_ATOMS: atom_id res chain seq x y z
N MET A 1 55.63 -10.57 36.06
CA MET A 1 56.74 -10.61 35.06
C MET A 1 56.61 -9.33 34.23
N MET A 2 57.46 -8.29 34.28
CA MET A 2 58.91 -8.22 34.54
C MET A 2 59.70 -9.11 33.57
N VAL A 3 60.65 -8.66 32.72
CA VAL A 3 61.31 -7.33 32.49
C VAL A 3 61.76 -7.25 31.00
N SER A 4 62.20 -6.04 30.57
CA SER A 4 63.33 -5.75 29.64
C SER A 4 62.95 -5.34 28.20
N HIS A 5 63.55 -4.33 27.55
CA HIS A 5 64.67 -3.40 27.85
C HIS A 5 64.51 -2.11 26.96
N ARG A 6 65.27 -1.00 27.00
CA ARG A 6 66.53 -0.63 27.67
C ARG A 6 66.60 0.87 28.10
N GLU A 7 67.53 1.66 27.54
CA GLU A 7 67.91 3.06 27.87
C GLU A 7 68.37 3.77 26.54
N ASN A 8 68.66 5.08 26.40
CA ASN A 8 69.33 5.99 27.34
C ASN A 8 69.16 7.52 27.02
N LYS A 9 69.73 8.35 27.92
CA LYS A 9 69.51 9.79 28.20
C LYS A 9 70.25 10.82 27.31
N ARG A 10 69.92 12.11 27.57
CA ARG A 10 70.72 13.40 27.49
C ARG A 10 70.33 14.33 26.30
N ASN A 11 70.33 15.67 26.39
CA ASN A 11 70.59 16.61 27.52
C ASN A 11 70.05 18.05 27.29
N HIS A 12 69.71 18.75 28.39
CA HIS A 12 69.92 20.19 28.70
C HIS A 12 69.40 21.40 27.86
N ARG A 13 68.68 22.28 28.61
CA ARG A 13 68.88 23.76 28.80
C ARG A 13 68.49 24.76 27.68
N SER A 14 68.13 26.04 27.95
CA SER A 14 67.60 26.74 29.16
C SER A 14 67.33 28.25 28.89
N LYS A 15 66.34 28.87 29.57
CA LYS A 15 66.17 30.32 29.86
C LYS A 15 65.94 31.28 28.64
N GLY A 16 65.24 32.41 28.74
CA GLY A 16 64.41 33.00 29.83
C GLY A 16 64.27 34.54 29.70
N ALA A 17 63.23 35.13 30.32
CA ALA A 17 62.98 36.59 30.51
C ALA A 17 62.75 37.43 29.21
N GLU A 18 62.21 38.67 29.18
CA GLU A 18 61.76 39.59 30.24
C GLU A 18 60.66 40.58 29.74
N GLU A 19 59.69 40.85 30.61
CA GLU A 19 58.85 42.05 30.87
C GLU A 19 58.99 43.35 30.03
N ARG A 20 57.86 43.97 29.56
CA ARG A 20 57.31 45.28 30.05
C ARG A 20 56.19 45.98 29.24
N ARG A 21 55.25 46.55 30.02
CA ARG A 21 54.28 47.69 29.84
C ARG A 21 54.64 48.76 28.77
N ARG A 22 53.71 49.56 28.20
CA ARG A 22 52.56 50.31 28.81
C ARG A 22 51.52 50.86 27.77
N ARG A 23 50.44 51.49 28.26
CA ARG A 23 49.22 51.99 27.54
C ARG A 23 49.40 53.22 26.62
N GLY A 24 48.46 53.43 25.68
CA GLY A 24 48.15 54.72 25.01
C GLY A 24 46.88 54.66 24.14
N VAL A 25 46.09 55.75 24.05
CA VAL A 25 44.79 55.86 23.33
C VAL A 25 44.84 57.02 22.33
N GLY A 26 44.12 56.96 21.20
CA GLY A 26 43.90 58.13 20.33
C GLY A 26 43.05 57.88 19.08
N LEU A 27 41.96 58.66 18.93
CA LEU A 27 41.15 58.80 17.71
C LEU A 27 41.72 59.89 16.79
N GLY A 28 41.52 59.80 15.46
CA GLY A 28 41.83 60.91 14.54
C GLY A 28 41.62 60.58 13.06
N THR A 29 40.75 61.33 12.38
CA THR A 29 40.36 61.21 10.97
C THR A 29 41.30 61.94 9.99
N GLY A 30 41.50 61.41 8.77
CA GLY A 30 42.14 62.14 7.66
C GLY A 30 42.11 61.37 6.34
N VAL A 31 41.66 62.01 5.25
CA VAL A 31 41.38 61.37 3.94
C VAL A 31 42.60 61.39 3.01
N GLY A 32 42.81 60.31 2.25
CA GLY A 32 43.76 60.24 1.12
C GLY A 32 43.61 58.96 0.29
N THR A 33 43.16 59.09 -0.96
CA THR A 33 43.04 58.05 -2.00
C THR A 33 44.41 57.43 -2.39
N PHE A 34 44.58 56.24 -2.98
CA PHE A 34 43.75 55.39 -3.85
C PHE A 34 44.32 53.94 -3.86
N LEU A 35 43.49 52.87 -3.77
CA LEU A 35 43.59 51.57 -4.50
C LEU A 35 42.87 50.38 -3.80
N ALA A 36 42.24 49.56 -4.64
CA ALA A 36 41.50 48.31 -4.43
C ALA A 36 41.81 47.42 -3.20
N PHE A 37 40.77 47.00 -2.46
CA PHE A 37 40.03 45.75 -2.71
C PHE A 37 38.65 45.81 -2.01
N GLY A 38 37.64 45.11 -2.55
CA GLY A 38 36.23 45.31 -2.17
C GLY A 38 35.80 44.63 -0.85
N MET A 39 34.79 45.21 -0.19
CA MET A 39 33.96 44.48 0.77
C MET A 39 32.98 43.58 0.02
N THR A 40 32.75 42.37 0.51
CA THR A 40 31.53 41.61 0.26
C THR A 40 30.95 41.13 1.60
N ALA A 41 29.63 41.09 1.67
CA ALA A 41 28.91 40.68 2.87
C ALA A 41 29.19 39.20 3.20
N LEU A 42 29.07 38.85 4.49
CA LEU A 42 28.89 37.47 4.89
C LEU A 42 27.69 36.91 4.13
N SER A 43 27.94 35.84 3.37
CA SER A 43 26.97 35.25 2.46
C SER A 43 25.73 34.75 3.21
N ALA A 44 24.56 34.95 2.60
CA ALA A 44 23.39 34.15 2.92
C ALA A 44 23.73 32.65 2.85
N PRO A 45 22.99 31.77 3.55
CA PRO A 45 23.04 30.34 3.24
C PRO A 45 22.77 30.17 1.73
N PRO A 46 23.40 29.19 1.05
CA PRO A 46 23.13 28.96 -0.35
C PRO A 46 21.62 28.74 -0.54
N LEU A 47 21.03 29.45 -1.49
CA LEU A 47 19.76 29.04 -2.08
C LEU A 47 19.92 27.57 -2.46
N ALA A 48 18.97 26.73 -2.07
CA ALA A 48 18.95 25.34 -2.48
C ALA A 48 19.03 25.31 -4.01
N GLN A 49 20.18 24.86 -4.53
CA GLN A 49 20.30 24.51 -5.92
C GLN A 49 19.47 23.24 -6.05
N ALA A 50 18.28 23.36 -6.64
CA ALA A 50 17.61 22.22 -7.25
C ALA A 50 18.43 21.83 -8.48
N ASP A 51 19.58 21.21 -8.22
CA ASP A 51 20.32 20.50 -9.23
C ASP A 51 19.43 19.36 -9.71
N ASP A 52 19.35 19.23 -11.03
CA ASP A 52 18.60 18.19 -11.74
C ASP A 52 18.79 16.81 -11.06
N LEU A 53 17.68 16.22 -10.60
CA LEU A 53 17.68 14.94 -9.88
C LEU A 53 18.10 13.75 -10.77
N GLY A 54 18.46 13.97 -12.03
CA GLY A 54 18.96 12.95 -12.97
C GLY A 54 17.87 12.02 -13.48
N LEU A 55 16.61 12.27 -13.12
CA LEU A 55 15.46 11.43 -13.44
C LEU A 55 15.13 11.46 -14.94
N GLY A 56 15.37 12.60 -15.62
CA GLY A 56 14.96 12.82 -17.00
C GLY A 56 15.54 11.82 -18.00
N GLU A 57 16.85 11.57 -17.95
CA GLU A 57 17.52 10.63 -18.86
C GLU A 57 17.07 9.17 -18.62
N TRP A 58 16.86 8.78 -17.35
CA TRP A 58 16.43 7.41 -17.00
C TRP A 58 14.94 7.16 -17.29
N ILE A 59 14.06 8.13 -17.03
CA ILE A 59 12.62 8.06 -17.38
C ILE A 59 12.46 7.98 -18.91
N LEU A 60 13.27 8.71 -19.67
CA LEU A 60 13.31 8.60 -21.13
C LEU A 60 13.79 7.22 -21.62
N GLU A 61 14.77 6.61 -20.95
CA GLU A 61 15.29 5.28 -21.31
C GLU A 61 14.32 4.14 -20.92
N LEU A 62 13.61 4.27 -19.78
CA LEU A 62 12.65 3.28 -19.29
C LEU A 62 11.29 3.35 -20.01
N PHE A 63 10.72 4.54 -20.17
CA PHE A 63 9.34 4.71 -20.70
C PHE A 63 9.30 5.15 -22.17
N GLY A 64 10.40 5.63 -22.75
CA GLY A 64 10.47 6.00 -24.18
C GLY A 64 10.32 4.82 -25.15
N GLY A 65 10.34 3.58 -24.65
CA GLY A 65 10.15 2.35 -25.44
C GLY A 65 8.72 1.78 -25.45
N ALA A 66 7.80 2.29 -24.62
CA ALA A 66 6.49 1.65 -24.39
C ALA A 66 5.44 1.84 -25.52
N GLY A 67 5.79 2.55 -26.60
CA GLY A 67 4.85 3.04 -27.62
C GLY A 67 4.24 2.02 -28.60
N ASP A 68 4.39 0.71 -28.41
CA ASP A 68 3.94 -0.32 -29.37
C ASP A 68 3.30 -1.58 -28.74
N ALA A 69 2.91 -1.52 -27.46
CA ALA A 69 2.26 -2.65 -26.77
C ALA A 69 0.86 -3.00 -27.34
N THR A 70 0.19 -2.04 -27.96
CA THR A 70 -1.13 -2.20 -28.60
C THR A 70 -1.14 -3.13 -29.81
N ALA A 71 0.03 -3.44 -30.39
CA ALA A 71 0.15 -4.39 -31.50
C ALA A 71 0.05 -5.88 -31.06
N ALA A 72 0.38 -6.20 -29.79
CA ALA A 72 0.41 -7.58 -29.30
C ALA A 72 -0.99 -8.10 -28.91
N ALA A 73 -1.80 -7.26 -28.23
CA ALA A 73 -3.16 -7.63 -27.79
C ALA A 73 -4.10 -8.01 -28.95
N GLY A 74 -3.92 -7.40 -30.12
CA GLY A 74 -4.74 -7.68 -31.31
C GLY A 74 -4.55 -9.08 -31.92
N ALA A 75 -3.46 -9.79 -31.60
CA ALA A 75 -3.20 -11.12 -32.13
C ALA A 75 -4.01 -12.21 -31.42
N VAL A 76 -4.14 -12.14 -30.10
CA VAL A 76 -4.80 -13.16 -29.27
C VAL A 76 -6.32 -13.20 -29.52
N ALA A 77 -6.93 -12.04 -29.78
CA ALA A 77 -8.37 -11.88 -30.07
C ALA A 77 -8.82 -12.47 -31.43
N SER A 78 -7.94 -13.12 -32.20
CA SER A 78 -8.21 -13.60 -33.56
C SER A 78 -8.14 -15.13 -33.75
N ALA A 79 -7.87 -15.89 -32.68
CA ALA A 79 -7.82 -17.35 -32.74
C ALA A 79 -9.25 -17.97 -32.81
N PRO A 80 -9.52 -18.94 -33.71
CA PRO A 80 -10.83 -19.59 -33.78
C PRO A 80 -11.06 -20.54 -32.61
N ALA A 81 -12.23 -20.43 -31.97
CA ALA A 81 -12.64 -21.21 -30.79
C ALA A 81 -12.58 -22.74 -31.00
N ASP A 82 -12.70 -23.21 -32.24
CA ASP A 82 -12.64 -24.63 -32.63
C ASP A 82 -11.31 -25.31 -32.24
N GLY A 83 -10.24 -24.55 -32.01
CA GLY A 83 -8.93 -25.08 -31.60
C GLY A 83 -8.86 -25.53 -30.14
N LEU A 84 -9.64 -24.92 -29.25
CA LEU A 84 -9.54 -25.15 -27.79
C LEU A 84 -10.07 -26.52 -27.37
N PHE A 85 -11.16 -26.98 -28.01
CA PHE A 85 -11.81 -28.26 -27.69
C PHE A 85 -11.08 -29.49 -28.22
N SER A 86 -10.23 -29.34 -29.25
CA SER A 86 -9.48 -30.44 -29.86
C SER A 86 -8.37 -31.00 -28.95
N ALA A 87 -7.89 -30.20 -27.99
CA ALA A 87 -6.82 -30.61 -27.07
C ALA A 87 -7.29 -31.56 -25.94
N LEU A 88 -8.60 -31.67 -25.71
CA LEU A 88 -9.18 -32.46 -24.61
C LEU A 88 -9.51 -33.92 -24.99
N ASP A 89 -9.43 -34.29 -26.28
CA ASP A 89 -9.82 -35.62 -26.80
C ASP A 89 -8.69 -36.69 -26.71
N VAL A 90 -7.56 -36.39 -26.05
CA VAL A 90 -6.38 -37.28 -26.01
C VAL A 90 -6.12 -37.81 -24.59
N GLY A 91 -6.93 -38.77 -24.12
CA GLY A 91 -6.59 -39.53 -22.91
C GLY A 91 -7.64 -40.49 -22.33
N ALA A 92 -8.94 -40.28 -22.57
CA ALA A 92 -10.01 -40.93 -21.81
C ALA A 92 -10.40 -42.35 -22.30
N GLN A 93 -9.51 -43.35 -22.14
CA GLN A 93 -9.89 -44.77 -22.13
C GLN A 93 -9.93 -45.33 -20.70
N GLY A 94 -10.94 -44.96 -19.91
CA GLY A 94 -11.14 -45.50 -18.57
C GLY A 94 -12.18 -44.81 -17.69
N ILE A 95 -12.52 -43.54 -17.97
CA ILE A 95 -13.51 -42.76 -17.21
C ILE A 95 -14.86 -42.81 -17.94
N ASP A 96 -15.95 -43.00 -17.20
CA ASP A 96 -17.31 -42.94 -17.73
C ASP A 96 -17.63 -41.50 -18.18
N GLN A 97 -17.64 -41.25 -19.49
CA GLN A 97 -17.55 -39.91 -20.09
C GLN A 97 -18.81 -39.02 -19.88
N ALA A 98 -19.73 -39.41 -19.01
CA ALA A 98 -20.96 -38.68 -18.72
C ALA A 98 -20.87 -37.71 -17.54
N SER A 99 -19.89 -37.85 -16.63
CA SER A 99 -19.83 -37.06 -15.38
C SER A 99 -18.66 -36.07 -15.27
N ALA A 100 -17.58 -36.25 -16.02
CA ALA A 100 -16.38 -35.40 -15.92
C ALA A 100 -16.36 -34.18 -16.87
N VAL A 101 -17.40 -33.99 -17.69
CA VAL A 101 -17.51 -32.86 -18.65
C VAL A 101 -18.94 -32.28 -18.64
N ALA A 102 -19.51 -32.08 -17.44
CA ALA A 102 -20.81 -31.43 -17.26
C ALA A 102 -20.73 -29.89 -17.19
N GLY A 103 -19.60 -29.30 -17.61
CA GLY A 103 -19.24 -27.90 -17.32
C GLY A 103 -19.81 -26.82 -18.25
N ILE A 104 -20.32 -27.14 -19.45
CA ILE A 104 -21.02 -26.16 -20.30
C ILE A 104 -22.09 -26.89 -21.13
N ALA A 105 -23.38 -26.67 -20.84
CA ALA A 105 -24.46 -27.38 -21.55
C ALA A 105 -24.79 -26.76 -22.91
N SER A 106 -24.51 -25.47 -23.11
CA SER A 106 -24.78 -24.74 -24.36
C SER A 106 -24.02 -23.41 -24.47
N ALA A 107 -23.97 -22.86 -25.68
CA ALA A 107 -23.49 -21.49 -25.92
C ALA A 107 -24.39 -20.39 -25.30
N ALA A 108 -25.58 -20.74 -24.78
CA ALA A 108 -26.42 -19.79 -24.06
C ALA A 108 -25.97 -19.61 -22.60
N ASP A 109 -25.43 -20.67 -21.98
CA ASP A 109 -24.89 -20.62 -20.61
C ASP A 109 -23.65 -19.71 -20.59
N MET A 110 -22.76 -19.84 -21.58
CA MET A 110 -21.58 -18.97 -21.77
C MET A 110 -21.93 -17.48 -21.96
N LEU A 111 -23.11 -17.17 -22.50
CA LEU A 111 -23.60 -15.78 -22.64
C LEU A 111 -24.32 -15.24 -21.39
N SER A 112 -24.50 -16.06 -20.35
CA SER A 112 -25.15 -15.67 -19.09
C SER A 112 -24.17 -15.31 -17.97
N VAL A 113 -22.90 -15.69 -18.12
CA VAL A 113 -21.83 -15.33 -17.18
C VAL A 113 -21.31 -13.92 -17.51
N PRO A 114 -21.04 -13.05 -16.50
CA PRO A 114 -20.30 -11.79 -16.68
C PRO A 114 -18.93 -12.02 -17.32
N ALA A 115 -18.47 -11.12 -18.19
CA ALA A 115 -17.28 -11.36 -19.03
C ALA A 115 -15.96 -11.46 -18.23
N ASP A 116 -15.92 -10.75 -17.10
CA ASP A 116 -14.96 -10.81 -16.00
C ASP A 116 -14.90 -12.20 -15.34
N MET A 117 -16.04 -12.87 -15.17
CA MET A 117 -16.14 -14.20 -14.52
C MET A 117 -15.98 -15.39 -15.49
N TRP A 118 -15.74 -15.15 -16.78
CA TRP A 118 -15.66 -16.23 -17.79
C TRP A 118 -14.51 -17.20 -17.54
N PHE A 119 -13.31 -16.70 -17.21
CA PHE A 119 -12.18 -17.58 -16.92
C PHE A 119 -12.48 -18.47 -15.71
N GLN A 120 -13.01 -17.87 -14.64
CA GLN A 120 -13.34 -18.56 -13.42
C GLN A 120 -14.37 -19.68 -13.65
N GLN A 121 -15.58 -19.32 -14.08
CA GLN A 121 -16.71 -20.26 -14.11
C GLN A 121 -16.65 -21.27 -15.28
N LEU A 122 -15.95 -20.96 -16.37
CA LEU A 122 -15.94 -21.79 -17.59
C LEU A 122 -14.63 -22.55 -17.81
N ILE A 123 -13.54 -22.15 -17.14
CA ILE A 123 -12.21 -22.76 -17.29
C ILE A 123 -11.68 -23.24 -15.95
N TYR A 124 -11.62 -22.38 -14.92
CA TYR A 124 -11.08 -22.75 -13.61
C TYR A 124 -11.95 -23.79 -12.88
N ASP A 125 -13.19 -23.42 -12.51
CA ASP A 125 -14.06 -24.23 -11.65
C ASP A 125 -14.26 -25.67 -12.18
N PRO A 126 -14.45 -25.91 -13.50
CA PRO A 126 -14.59 -27.26 -14.04
C PRO A 126 -13.29 -28.08 -14.01
N ILE A 127 -12.13 -27.45 -14.18
CA ILE A 127 -10.82 -28.12 -14.11
C ILE A 127 -10.50 -28.45 -12.66
N HIS A 128 -10.67 -27.48 -11.76
CA HIS A 128 -10.48 -27.63 -10.32
C HIS A 128 -11.37 -28.76 -9.77
N SER A 129 -12.68 -28.69 -9.98
CA SER A 129 -13.63 -29.73 -9.57
C SER A 129 -13.28 -31.14 -10.08
N ALA A 130 -12.69 -31.25 -11.28
CA ALA A 130 -12.27 -32.52 -11.85
C ALA A 130 -10.96 -33.06 -11.23
N VAL A 131 -10.04 -32.17 -10.82
CA VAL A 131 -8.84 -32.52 -10.06
C VAL A 131 -9.24 -33.00 -8.66
N GLU A 132 -10.11 -32.26 -7.96
CA GLU A 132 -10.60 -32.61 -6.62
C GLU A 132 -11.35 -33.95 -6.61
N ALA A 133 -12.23 -34.18 -7.60
CA ALA A 133 -12.91 -35.46 -7.77
C ALA A 133 -11.95 -36.62 -8.07
N TRP A 134 -10.76 -36.35 -8.63
CA TRP A 134 -9.72 -37.37 -8.82
C TRP A 134 -8.91 -37.59 -7.54
N ILE A 135 -8.39 -36.55 -6.91
CA ILE A 135 -7.57 -36.61 -5.67
C ILE A 135 -8.33 -37.34 -4.56
N SER A 136 -9.60 -36.99 -4.37
CA SER A 136 -10.46 -37.58 -3.33
C SER A 136 -10.91 -39.03 -3.63
N SER A 137 -10.71 -39.55 -4.84
CA SER A 137 -11.13 -40.92 -5.22
C SER A 137 -10.20 -42.01 -4.68
N ASP A 138 -10.73 -43.21 -4.41
CA ASP A 138 -9.93 -44.38 -3.96
C ASP A 138 -8.67 -44.60 -4.81
N PHE A 139 -8.81 -44.50 -6.14
CA PHE A 139 -7.69 -44.67 -7.09
C PHE A 139 -6.72 -43.49 -7.06
N GLY A 140 -7.21 -42.26 -6.95
CA GLY A 140 -6.38 -41.07 -6.78
C GLY A 140 -5.55 -41.14 -5.51
N GLN A 141 -6.17 -41.52 -4.38
CA GLN A 141 -5.49 -41.69 -3.10
C GLN A 141 -4.41 -42.79 -3.14
N GLU A 142 -4.64 -43.93 -3.82
CA GLU A 142 -3.60 -44.96 -4.01
C GLU A 142 -2.41 -44.41 -4.82
N VAL A 143 -2.67 -43.67 -5.90
CA VAL A 143 -1.63 -43.11 -6.79
C VAL A 143 -0.88 -41.96 -6.11
N ALA A 144 -1.58 -41.00 -5.52
CA ALA A 144 -1.04 -39.87 -4.77
C ALA A 144 -0.22 -40.36 -3.56
N GLY A 145 -0.76 -41.30 -2.79
CA GLY A 145 -0.06 -41.92 -1.67
C GLY A 145 1.24 -42.61 -2.09
N PHE A 146 1.25 -43.34 -3.22
CA PHE A 146 2.48 -43.90 -3.78
C PHE A 146 3.47 -42.83 -4.21
N ILE A 147 3.02 -41.79 -4.94
CA ILE A 147 3.87 -40.68 -5.42
C ILE A 147 4.52 -39.93 -4.24
N ASN A 148 3.72 -39.56 -3.25
CA ASN A 148 4.19 -38.87 -2.03
C ASN A 148 5.16 -39.75 -1.23
N GLN A 149 4.91 -41.06 -1.16
CA GLN A 149 5.80 -42.00 -0.47
C GLN A 149 7.16 -42.14 -1.18
N ILE A 150 7.20 -42.22 -2.52
CA ILE A 150 8.47 -42.37 -3.25
C ILE A 150 9.26 -41.07 -3.37
N SER A 151 8.58 -39.92 -3.33
CA SER A 151 9.23 -38.59 -3.33
C SER A 151 9.75 -38.22 -1.93
N GLY A 152 9.08 -38.68 -0.87
CA GLY A 152 9.31 -38.22 0.49
C GLY A 152 8.83 -36.79 0.72
N GLN A 153 7.86 -36.32 -0.08
CA GLN A 153 7.28 -34.97 -0.06
C GLN A 153 5.76 -35.08 -0.23
N PHE A 154 5.00 -34.10 0.29
CA PHE A 154 3.57 -33.98 0.02
C PHE A 154 3.40 -33.25 -1.32
N LEU A 155 3.17 -34.01 -2.40
CA LEU A 155 3.09 -33.49 -3.76
C LEU A 155 1.65 -33.45 -4.27
N ILE A 156 0.82 -34.41 -3.89
CA ILE A 156 -0.57 -34.54 -4.35
C ILE A 156 -1.47 -34.83 -3.15
N GLY A 157 -2.51 -34.04 -2.96
CA GLY A 157 -3.50 -34.19 -1.89
C GLY A 157 -3.74 -32.90 -1.13
N ASP A 158 -4.89 -32.83 -0.47
CA ASP A 158 -5.37 -31.59 0.13
C ASP A 158 -4.87 -31.42 1.56
N GLY A 159 -4.81 -30.18 1.99
CA GLY A 159 -4.46 -29.78 3.34
C GLY A 159 -5.45 -30.33 4.37
N ALA A 160 -4.94 -30.73 5.53
CA ALA A 160 -5.80 -31.11 6.65
C ALA A 160 -6.49 -29.85 7.21
N ALA A 161 -7.80 -29.89 7.41
CA ALA A 161 -8.52 -28.81 8.08
C ALA A 161 -8.06 -28.63 9.53
N GLY A 162 -8.11 -27.37 9.99
CA GLY A 162 -7.77 -26.95 11.34
C GLY A 162 -8.66 -27.56 12.42
N THR A 163 -8.17 -27.49 13.66
CA THR A 163 -8.81 -28.04 14.87
C THR A 163 -8.55 -27.15 16.08
N ALA A 164 -9.34 -27.26 17.14
CA ALA A 164 -9.15 -26.45 18.36
C ALA A 164 -7.74 -26.59 19.00
N GLU A 165 -7.04 -27.71 18.77
CA GLU A 165 -5.67 -27.94 19.23
C GLU A 165 -4.58 -27.49 18.23
N HIS A 166 -4.91 -27.44 16.95
CA HIS A 166 -4.05 -27.03 15.83
C HIS A 166 -4.91 -26.21 14.87
N PRO A 167 -5.10 -24.90 15.13
CA PRO A 167 -6.17 -24.12 14.51
C PRO A 167 -5.98 -23.89 13.02
N ASP A 168 -4.73 -23.81 12.57
CA ASP A 168 -4.41 -23.50 11.19
C ASP A 168 -4.58 -24.71 10.27
N GLY A 169 -5.07 -24.46 9.06
CA GLY A 169 -5.14 -25.43 7.99
C GLY A 169 -3.76 -25.87 7.52
N GLY A 170 -3.61 -27.15 7.19
CA GLY A 170 -2.39 -27.66 6.55
C GLY A 170 -2.28 -27.18 5.11
N ALA A 171 -1.06 -27.00 4.62
CA ALA A 171 -0.82 -26.73 3.20
C ALA A 171 -1.21 -27.92 2.30
N GLY A 172 -1.67 -27.62 1.10
CA GLY A 172 -1.95 -28.57 0.04
C GLY A 172 -0.68 -29.18 -0.59
N GLY A 173 -0.87 -30.14 -1.49
CA GLY A 173 0.21 -30.80 -2.20
C GLY A 173 0.96 -29.85 -3.14
N LEU A 174 2.30 -29.91 -3.13
CA LEU A 174 3.15 -29.00 -3.92
C LEU A 174 2.80 -28.97 -5.43
N TRP A 175 2.29 -30.07 -5.99
CA TRP A 175 1.84 -30.11 -7.38
C TRP A 175 0.34 -29.88 -7.49
N PHE A 176 -0.48 -30.61 -6.73
CA PHE A 176 -1.94 -30.52 -6.79
C PHE A 176 -2.56 -30.75 -5.41
N GLY A 177 -3.52 -29.91 -5.06
CA GLY A 177 -4.38 -30.08 -3.89
C GLY A 177 -4.63 -28.75 -3.20
N ASP A 178 -5.83 -28.61 -2.65
CA ASP A 178 -6.26 -27.40 -1.98
C ASP A 178 -5.63 -27.26 -0.60
N GLY A 179 -5.56 -26.04 -0.09
CA GLY A 179 -5.25 -25.75 1.30
C GLY A 179 -6.36 -26.22 2.24
N GLY A 180 -5.98 -26.62 3.46
CA GLY A 180 -6.96 -26.96 4.50
C GLY A 180 -7.64 -25.70 5.01
N GLN A 181 -8.95 -25.75 5.28
CA GLN A 181 -9.64 -24.65 5.98
C GLN A 181 -9.10 -24.47 7.41
N GLY A 182 -9.03 -23.23 7.87
CA GLY A 182 -8.76 -22.87 9.26
C GLY A 182 -9.89 -23.27 10.20
N TRP A 183 -9.63 -23.22 11.51
CA TRP A 183 -10.59 -23.60 12.54
C TRP A 183 -11.45 -22.42 13.02
N ASP A 184 -12.79 -22.58 12.92
CA ASP A 184 -13.76 -21.67 13.53
C ASP A 184 -13.67 -21.68 15.06
N SER A 185 -13.25 -20.56 15.63
CA SER A 185 -13.13 -20.40 17.06
C SER A 185 -14.48 -20.17 17.73
N THR A 186 -14.78 -20.99 18.73
CA THR A 186 -15.95 -20.83 19.61
C THR A 186 -15.59 -20.21 20.97
N GLN A 187 -14.34 -19.77 21.14
CA GLN A 187 -13.80 -19.27 22.40
C GLN A 187 -13.64 -17.74 22.36
N ALA A 188 -14.18 -17.04 23.36
CA ALA A 188 -14.11 -15.58 23.41
C ALA A 188 -12.66 -15.06 23.48
N GLY A 189 -12.33 -14.07 22.66
CA GLY A 189 -10.99 -13.50 22.53
C GLY A 189 -9.96 -14.43 21.87
N VAL A 190 -10.38 -15.54 21.26
CA VAL A 190 -9.51 -16.46 20.52
C VAL A 190 -9.84 -16.34 19.04
N ALA A 191 -8.82 -16.00 18.23
CA ALA A 191 -8.95 -15.89 16.78
C ALA A 191 -9.31 -17.22 16.12
N GLY A 192 -9.88 -17.15 14.92
CA GLY A 192 -9.94 -18.29 14.02
C GLY A 192 -8.55 -18.69 13.52
N GLY A 193 -8.40 -19.95 13.08
CA GLY A 193 -7.15 -20.42 12.49
C GLY A 193 -6.96 -19.92 11.06
N ALA A 194 -5.71 -19.76 10.63
CA ALA A 194 -5.42 -19.43 9.24
C ALA A 194 -5.77 -20.62 8.31
N GLY A 195 -6.15 -20.33 7.07
CA GLY A 195 -6.22 -21.31 6.00
C GLY A 195 -4.82 -21.76 5.57
N GLY A 196 -4.70 -22.97 5.01
CA GLY A 196 -3.46 -23.46 4.45
C GLY A 196 -3.24 -22.99 3.00
N ASP A 197 -2.00 -22.85 2.57
CA ASP A 197 -1.66 -22.50 1.19
C ASP A 197 -1.77 -23.71 0.24
N ALA A 198 -2.09 -23.48 -1.02
CA ALA A 198 -1.94 -24.46 -2.10
C ALA A 198 -0.53 -24.45 -2.74
N GLY A 199 -0.21 -25.48 -3.52
CA GLY A 199 1.10 -25.63 -4.16
C GLY A 199 1.25 -24.87 -5.49
N TRP A 200 1.28 -25.60 -6.60
CA TRP A 200 1.25 -25.04 -7.96
C TRP A 200 -0.16 -24.91 -8.51
N PHE A 201 -1.03 -25.86 -8.15
CA PHE A 201 -2.42 -25.96 -8.57
C PHE A 201 -3.30 -26.29 -7.37
N GLY A 202 -4.35 -25.50 -7.14
CA GLY A 202 -5.30 -25.64 -6.03
C GLY A 202 -5.74 -24.27 -5.49
N ASN A 203 -6.81 -24.25 -4.71
CA ASN A 203 -7.24 -23.09 -3.94
C ASN A 203 -6.51 -23.05 -2.60
N GLY A 204 -6.23 -21.86 -2.09
CA GLY A 204 -5.95 -21.70 -0.67
C GLY A 204 -7.17 -22.07 0.18
N GLY A 205 -6.94 -22.54 1.40
CA GLY A 205 -8.02 -22.83 2.35
C GLY A 205 -8.61 -21.54 2.92
N ASP A 206 -9.91 -21.51 3.18
CA ASP A 206 -10.54 -20.40 3.89
C ASP A 206 -9.98 -20.30 5.33
N GLY A 207 -9.81 -19.07 5.83
CA GLY A 207 -9.56 -18.79 7.23
C GLY A 207 -10.81 -19.05 8.08
N GLY A 208 -10.61 -19.49 9.32
CA GLY A 208 -11.70 -19.78 10.25
C GLY A 208 -12.28 -18.54 10.91
N ASP A 209 -13.55 -18.60 11.33
CA ASP A 209 -14.21 -17.51 12.05
C ASP A 209 -13.60 -17.26 13.45
N GLY A 210 -13.58 -16.00 13.86
CA GLY A 210 -13.19 -15.57 15.20
C GLY A 210 -14.25 -15.86 16.26
N GLY A 211 -13.81 -16.33 17.42
CA GLY A 211 -14.66 -16.40 18.60
C GLY A 211 -14.97 -14.99 19.11
N ALA A 212 -16.01 -14.82 19.94
CA ALA A 212 -16.49 -13.49 20.36
C ALA A 212 -15.36 -12.53 20.83
N GLY A 213 -15.13 -11.42 20.12
CA GLY A 213 -14.05 -10.45 20.37
C GLY A 213 -12.64 -10.90 19.93
N GLY A 214 -12.53 -11.99 19.18
CA GLY A 214 -11.32 -12.48 18.50
C GLY A 214 -11.44 -12.30 16.99
N SER A 215 -10.32 -12.11 16.31
CA SER A 215 -10.28 -11.89 14.86
C SER A 215 -10.61 -13.15 14.07
N GLY A 216 -11.01 -12.99 12.81
CA GLY A 216 -10.95 -14.08 11.84
C GLY A 216 -9.50 -14.53 11.60
N GLY A 217 -9.35 -15.75 11.08
CA GLY A 217 -8.09 -16.22 10.51
C GLY A 217 -7.93 -15.77 9.06
N ASP A 218 -6.69 -15.63 8.61
CA ASP A 218 -6.39 -15.29 7.20
C ASP A 218 -6.68 -16.47 6.28
N GLY A 219 -7.10 -16.20 5.04
CA GLY A 219 -7.16 -17.20 3.99
C GLY A 219 -5.76 -17.57 3.48
N GLY A 220 -5.57 -18.83 3.09
CA GLY A 220 -4.29 -19.30 2.55
C GLY A 220 -4.08 -18.87 1.09
N ASP A 221 -2.83 -18.82 0.65
CA ASP A 221 -2.48 -18.45 -0.73
C ASP A 221 -2.93 -19.54 -1.74
N GLY A 222 -3.40 -19.09 -2.91
CA GLY A 222 -3.75 -19.94 -4.03
C GLY A 222 -2.54 -20.54 -4.75
N GLY A 223 -2.77 -21.66 -5.43
CA GLY A 223 -1.73 -22.36 -6.19
C GLY A 223 -1.02 -21.45 -7.19
N SER A 224 0.28 -21.27 -6.99
CA SER A 224 1.12 -20.22 -7.62
C SER A 224 1.04 -20.09 -9.16
N LEU A 225 0.63 -21.14 -9.88
CA LEU A 225 0.41 -21.10 -11.33
C LEU A 225 -1.08 -20.95 -11.70
N LEU A 226 -1.97 -21.65 -10.99
CA LEU A 226 -3.41 -21.68 -11.23
C LEU A 226 -4.13 -21.96 -9.90
N GLY A 227 -4.70 -20.93 -9.28
CA GLY A 227 -5.25 -21.04 -7.93
C GLY A 227 -5.94 -19.77 -7.42
N ILE A 228 -7.10 -19.94 -6.78
CA ILE A 228 -7.79 -18.89 -6.02
C ILE A 228 -7.18 -18.82 -4.62
N GLY A 229 -7.03 -17.63 -4.05
CA GLY A 229 -6.75 -17.49 -2.62
C GLY A 229 -7.98 -17.88 -1.77
N GLY A 230 -7.74 -18.44 -0.58
CA GLY A 230 -8.83 -18.71 0.37
C GLY A 230 -9.42 -17.42 0.93
N ASN A 231 -10.69 -17.43 1.33
CA ASN A 231 -11.31 -16.24 1.94
C ASN A 231 -10.80 -16.05 3.37
N GLY A 232 -10.75 -14.81 3.86
CA GLY A 232 -10.54 -14.53 5.28
C GLY A 232 -11.79 -14.86 6.10
N GLY A 233 -11.60 -15.39 7.31
CA GLY A 233 -12.71 -15.69 8.23
C GLY A 233 -13.30 -14.43 8.88
N ASP A 234 -14.55 -14.50 9.35
CA ASP A 234 -15.23 -13.34 9.97
C ASP A 234 -14.68 -13.05 11.38
N GLY A 235 -14.64 -11.77 11.76
CA GLY A 235 -14.34 -11.32 13.11
C GLY A 235 -15.49 -11.62 14.09
N GLY A 236 -15.17 -12.19 15.24
CA GLY A 236 -16.19 -12.58 16.23
C GLY A 236 -16.84 -11.38 16.92
N ALA A 237 -18.18 -11.35 16.97
CA ALA A 237 -18.94 -10.28 17.61
C ALA A 237 -18.59 -10.07 19.10
N GLY A 238 -18.58 -8.81 19.54
CA GLY A 238 -18.06 -8.38 20.85
C GLY A 238 -16.81 -7.52 20.72
N ASP A 239 -16.37 -6.97 21.85
CA ASP A 239 -15.17 -6.13 21.94
C ASP A 239 -13.89 -6.95 22.10
N THR A 240 -12.83 -6.51 21.41
CA THR A 240 -11.46 -6.94 21.65
C THR A 240 -10.95 -6.39 22.99
N VAL A 241 -9.73 -6.76 23.39
CA VAL A 241 -9.07 -6.19 24.58
C VAL A 241 -8.89 -4.67 24.51
N SER A 242 -8.84 -4.08 23.31
CA SER A 242 -8.78 -2.61 23.11
C SER A 242 -10.15 -1.91 23.11
N GLY A 243 -11.26 -2.66 23.21
CA GLY A 243 -12.62 -2.12 23.19
C GLY A 243 -13.18 -1.88 21.78
N LEU A 244 -12.45 -2.29 20.74
CA LEU A 244 -12.84 -2.15 19.34
C LEU A 244 -13.53 -3.43 18.82
N PRO A 245 -14.26 -3.38 17.69
CA PRO A 245 -14.75 -4.61 17.05
C PRO A 245 -13.56 -5.45 16.56
N ALA A 246 -13.67 -6.79 16.65
CA ALA A 246 -12.69 -7.67 16.05
C ALA A 246 -12.73 -7.57 14.51
N LEU A 247 -11.57 -7.60 13.86
CA LEU A 247 -11.50 -7.62 12.39
C LEU A 247 -11.61 -9.05 11.84
N GLY A 248 -12.09 -9.18 10.61
CA GLY A 248 -11.91 -10.42 9.84
C GLY A 248 -10.45 -10.59 9.38
N GLY A 249 -10.11 -11.79 8.93
CA GLY A 249 -8.80 -12.07 8.34
C GLY A 249 -8.67 -11.49 6.92
N ALA A 250 -7.44 -11.34 6.45
CA ALA A 250 -7.18 -11.09 5.04
C ALA A 250 -7.62 -12.30 4.19
N GLY A 251 -7.99 -12.06 2.94
CA GLY A 251 -8.00 -13.14 1.94
C GLY A 251 -6.57 -13.54 1.55
N GLY A 252 -6.41 -14.73 0.98
CA GLY A 252 -5.13 -15.18 0.44
C GLY A 252 -4.86 -14.66 -0.98
N ASN A 253 -3.58 -14.64 -1.40
CA ASN A 253 -3.18 -14.18 -2.72
C ASN A 253 -3.61 -15.15 -3.83
N ALA A 254 -3.86 -14.60 -5.02
CA ALA A 254 -4.07 -15.38 -6.23
C ALA A 254 -2.76 -16.01 -6.76
N GLY A 255 -2.90 -17.15 -7.45
CA GLY A 255 -1.87 -17.61 -8.38
C GLY A 255 -1.78 -16.72 -9.63
N MET A 256 -0.80 -16.99 -10.51
CA MET A 256 -0.64 -16.27 -11.79
C MET A 256 -1.93 -16.23 -12.64
N LEU A 257 -2.77 -17.26 -12.51
CA LEU A 257 -4.12 -17.33 -13.05
C LEU A 257 -5.08 -17.69 -11.90
N GLY A 258 -5.78 -16.70 -11.38
CA GLY A 258 -6.70 -16.86 -10.26
C GLY A 258 -7.29 -15.53 -9.81
N VAL A 259 -8.01 -15.56 -8.70
CA VAL A 259 -8.48 -14.37 -7.99
C VAL A 259 -8.09 -14.46 -6.51
N HIS A 260 -7.85 -13.32 -5.89
CA HIS A 260 -7.60 -13.20 -4.45
C HIS A 260 -8.87 -13.61 -3.68
N GLY A 261 -8.71 -14.13 -2.46
CA GLY A 261 -9.86 -14.46 -1.61
C GLY A 261 -10.54 -13.19 -1.07
N ASP A 262 -11.83 -13.28 -0.74
CA ASP A 262 -12.54 -12.16 -0.12
C ASP A 262 -12.00 -11.90 1.31
N VAL A 263 -12.06 -10.65 1.77
CA VAL A 263 -11.75 -10.31 3.17
C VAL A 263 -12.90 -10.73 4.10
N GLY A 264 -12.56 -11.25 5.28
CA GLY A 264 -13.54 -11.52 6.32
C GLY A 264 -14.22 -10.26 6.87
N ASN A 265 -15.48 -10.37 7.26
CA ASN A 265 -16.25 -9.25 7.81
C ASN A 265 -15.75 -8.88 9.21
N ALA A 266 -15.75 -7.59 9.55
CA ALA A 266 -15.52 -7.17 10.93
C ALA A 266 -16.70 -7.57 11.85
N GLY A 267 -16.38 -7.97 13.07
CA GLY A 267 -17.34 -8.31 14.11
C GLY A 267 -18.18 -7.12 14.58
N THR A 268 -19.33 -7.39 15.19
CA THR A 268 -20.27 -6.34 15.62
C THR A 268 -20.16 -6.02 17.12
N LEU A 269 -20.21 -4.73 17.47
CA LEU A 269 -20.27 -4.27 18.86
C LEU A 269 -21.73 -4.08 19.36
N PRO A 270 -22.05 -4.45 20.62
CA PRO A 270 -23.33 -4.13 21.24
C PRO A 270 -23.53 -2.61 21.43
N GLY A 271 -24.25 -1.99 20.49
CA GLY A 271 -24.33 -0.52 20.40
C GLY A 271 -23.14 0.09 19.68
N GLY A 272 -22.69 -0.57 18.60
CA GLY A 272 -21.63 -0.12 17.69
C GLY A 272 -21.81 1.29 17.14
N PRO A 273 -20.81 1.80 16.40
CA PRO A 273 -20.61 3.22 16.16
C PRO A 273 -21.92 3.88 15.73
N PRO A 274 -22.37 4.95 16.43
CA PRO A 274 -23.65 5.55 16.13
C PRO A 274 -23.65 5.98 14.66
N SER A 275 -24.71 5.63 13.94
CA SER A 275 -24.94 6.08 12.56
C SER A 275 -25.30 7.56 12.54
N GLY A 276 -24.32 8.38 12.92
CA GLY A 276 -24.37 9.83 12.87
C GLY A 276 -24.04 10.30 11.46
N SER A 277 -24.92 11.11 10.89
CA SER A 277 -24.48 12.06 9.87
C SER A 277 -23.51 13.03 10.55
N VAL A 278 -22.22 12.93 10.23
CA VAL A 278 -21.26 13.98 10.62
C VAL A 278 -21.58 15.22 9.79
N ASP A 279 -21.70 16.37 10.44
CA ASP A 279 -21.75 17.67 9.74
C ASP A 279 -20.35 17.95 9.17
N GLY A 280 -20.04 17.36 8.01
CA GLY A 280 -18.71 17.38 7.39
C GLY A 280 -18.75 17.21 5.88
N LEU A 281 -17.60 16.89 5.28
CA LEU A 281 -17.50 16.61 3.85
C LEU A 281 -17.84 15.13 3.57
N SER A 282 -18.58 14.91 2.49
CA SER A 282 -18.96 13.59 1.97
C SER A 282 -18.66 13.53 0.48
N THR A 283 -18.86 12.37 -0.14
CA THR A 283 -18.86 12.24 -1.61
C THR A 283 -20.30 12.16 -2.15
N THR A 284 -20.49 12.52 -3.43
CA THR A 284 -21.76 12.32 -4.16
C THR A 284 -21.44 12.19 -5.65
N GLY A 285 -21.36 10.94 -6.12
CA GLY A 285 -20.75 10.62 -7.41
C GLY A 285 -19.32 11.17 -7.46
N THR A 286 -18.94 11.76 -8.59
CA THR A 286 -17.60 12.34 -8.81
C THR A 286 -17.30 13.67 -8.08
N TRP A 287 -17.97 13.98 -6.97
CA TRP A 287 -17.83 15.28 -6.27
C TRP A 287 -17.71 15.13 -4.76
N PHE A 288 -16.86 15.97 -4.15
CA PHE A 288 -16.97 16.29 -2.72
C PHE A 288 -18.16 17.22 -2.48
N THR A 289 -18.94 16.96 -1.44
CA THR A 289 -20.12 17.73 -1.06
C THR A 289 -20.10 18.10 0.42
N ASP A 290 -20.53 19.34 0.73
CA ASP A 290 -20.86 19.74 2.11
C ASP A 290 -22.27 19.26 2.53
N SER A 291 -22.62 19.43 3.80
CA SER A 291 -23.93 19.03 4.34
C SER A 291 -25.14 19.81 3.79
N ASP A 292 -24.93 20.94 3.08
CA ASP A 292 -25.96 21.63 2.29
C ASP A 292 -26.09 21.05 0.86
N GLY A 293 -25.22 20.11 0.47
CA GLY A 293 -25.13 19.54 -0.87
C GLY A 293 -24.40 20.42 -1.91
N LYS A 294 -23.57 21.37 -1.47
CA LYS A 294 -22.74 22.17 -2.38
C LYS A 294 -21.47 21.40 -2.73
N VAL A 295 -21.05 21.46 -3.99
CA VAL A 295 -19.73 20.99 -4.41
C VAL A 295 -18.64 21.80 -3.72
N VAL A 296 -17.64 21.11 -3.16
CA VAL A 296 -16.48 21.71 -2.53
C VAL A 296 -15.23 21.38 -3.34
N THR A 297 -14.41 22.40 -3.62
CA THR A 297 -13.06 22.24 -4.18
C THR A 297 -12.05 22.54 -3.07
N LEU A 298 -11.05 21.67 -2.96
CA LEU A 298 -10.11 21.64 -1.84
C LEU A 298 -8.73 21.98 -2.38
N HIS A 299 -8.10 23.05 -1.89
CA HIS A 299 -6.75 23.44 -2.26
C HIS A 299 -5.90 23.55 -0.99
N GLY A 300 -4.70 22.96 -1.02
CA GLY A 300 -3.90 22.77 0.17
C GLY A 300 -2.41 22.56 -0.04
N PHE A 301 -1.78 22.05 1.01
CA PHE A 301 -0.39 21.60 1.02
C PHE A 301 -0.26 20.27 1.76
N ASN A 302 0.84 19.58 1.51
CA ASN A 302 1.31 18.48 2.35
C ASN A 302 2.11 19.01 3.54
N GLN A 303 1.84 18.47 4.72
CA GLN A 303 2.58 18.72 5.96
C GLN A 303 2.97 17.37 6.58
N VAL A 304 4.07 16.82 6.07
CA VAL A 304 4.57 15.46 6.34
C VAL A 304 6.05 15.53 6.77
N ILE A 305 6.48 14.67 7.69
CA ILE A 305 7.86 14.60 8.19
C ILE A 305 8.49 13.30 7.68
N ILE A 306 9.13 13.36 6.50
CA ILE A 306 9.73 12.21 5.80
C ILE A 306 11.23 11.98 6.09
N VAL A 307 11.81 12.72 7.04
CA VAL A 307 13.24 12.65 7.37
C VAL A 307 13.43 12.51 8.88
N PRO A 308 14.18 11.52 9.37
CA PRO A 308 14.45 11.35 10.80
C PRO A 308 15.10 12.57 11.47
N PRO A 309 14.74 12.92 12.72
CA PRO A 309 13.75 12.25 13.56
C PRO A 309 12.32 12.51 13.07
N LEU A 310 11.56 11.42 12.91
CA LEU A 310 10.15 11.46 12.53
C LEU A 310 9.31 12.02 13.69
N GLY A 311 8.17 12.63 13.37
CA GLY A 311 7.29 13.22 14.37
C GLY A 311 6.03 13.83 13.75
N SER A 312 5.14 14.33 14.61
CA SER A 312 3.97 15.12 14.18
C SER A 312 4.37 16.50 13.63
N PRO A 313 3.47 17.21 12.93
CA PRO A 313 3.70 18.60 12.49
C PRO A 313 4.14 19.55 13.62
N ALA A 314 3.59 19.38 14.82
CA ALA A 314 3.97 20.18 15.99
C ALA A 314 5.45 19.99 16.38
N SER A 315 6.07 18.86 16.06
CA SER A 315 7.49 18.58 16.38
C SER A 315 8.47 19.45 15.57
N VAL A 316 8.09 19.86 14.36
CA VAL A 316 8.84 20.77 13.49
C VAL A 316 8.40 22.23 13.63
N GLY A 317 7.45 22.51 14.52
CA GLY A 317 7.00 23.86 14.88
C GLY A 317 5.74 24.35 14.16
N PHE A 318 5.05 23.50 13.39
CA PHE A 318 3.79 23.86 12.74
C PHE A 318 2.72 24.20 13.78
N GLY A 319 2.04 25.35 13.63
CA GLY A 319 1.02 25.79 14.58
C GLY A 319 0.07 26.87 14.05
N ASP A 320 -0.50 27.65 14.98
CA ASP A 320 -1.55 28.65 14.72
C ASP A 320 -1.14 29.71 13.69
N ASP A 321 0.10 30.21 13.75
CA ASP A 321 0.63 31.19 12.79
C ASP A 321 0.70 30.62 11.35
N ASP A 322 0.96 29.31 11.19
CA ASP A 322 1.02 28.63 9.89
C ASP A 322 -0.39 28.39 9.34
N ALA A 323 -1.31 27.89 10.18
CA ALA A 323 -2.72 27.71 9.81
C ALA A 323 -3.39 29.05 9.43
N ALA A 324 -3.11 30.12 10.20
CA ALA A 324 -3.54 31.48 9.88
C ALA A 324 -2.95 31.99 8.57
N PHE A 325 -1.68 31.67 8.26
CA PHE A 325 -1.06 31.99 6.97
C PHE A 325 -1.74 31.26 5.81
N LEU A 326 -2.04 29.96 5.95
CA LEU A 326 -2.74 29.18 4.94
C LEU A 326 -4.14 29.74 4.64
N ALA A 327 -4.95 29.97 5.69
CA ALA A 327 -6.28 30.54 5.55
C ALA A 327 -6.25 31.97 4.97
N ALA A 328 -5.28 32.80 5.34
CA ALA A 328 -5.11 34.14 4.80
C ALA A 328 -4.76 34.16 3.30
N ASN A 329 -4.24 33.05 2.75
CA ASN A 329 -3.99 32.87 1.32
C ASN A 329 -5.10 32.08 0.60
N GLY A 330 -6.16 31.67 1.31
CA GLY A 330 -7.34 31.00 0.74
C GLY A 330 -7.22 29.49 0.57
N PHE A 331 -6.25 28.84 1.21
CA PHE A 331 -6.18 27.39 1.31
C PHE A 331 -7.20 26.88 2.34
N ASN A 332 -7.81 25.72 2.05
CA ASN A 332 -8.88 25.12 2.85
C ASN A 332 -8.67 23.62 3.13
N ALA A 333 -7.58 23.03 2.66
CA ALA A 333 -7.17 21.67 3.02
C ALA A 333 -5.67 21.59 3.40
N VAL A 334 -5.29 20.59 4.20
CA VAL A 334 -3.90 20.13 4.38
C VAL A 334 -3.89 18.61 4.42
N ARG A 335 -2.95 17.98 3.71
CA ARG A 335 -2.63 16.55 3.85
C ARG A 335 -1.60 16.40 4.97
N VAL A 336 -2.03 15.80 6.08
CA VAL A 336 -1.29 15.69 7.34
C VAL A 336 -0.76 14.27 7.46
N GLY A 337 0.57 14.14 7.45
CA GLY A 337 1.22 12.84 7.52
C GLY A 337 1.08 12.18 8.90
N VAL A 338 0.64 10.92 8.87
CA VAL A 338 0.60 9.94 9.97
C VAL A 338 1.58 8.83 9.61
N ASP A 339 2.50 8.50 10.51
CA ASP A 339 3.53 7.48 10.27
C ASP A 339 3.24 6.22 11.10
N TRP A 340 3.13 5.06 10.43
CA TRP A 340 2.86 3.77 11.08
C TRP A 340 3.86 3.45 12.19
N SER A 341 5.14 3.84 12.04
CA SER A 341 6.17 3.56 13.05
C SER A 341 6.05 4.40 14.32
N LEU A 342 5.32 5.51 14.27
CA LEU A 342 4.99 6.36 15.41
C LEU A 342 3.64 6.01 16.03
N LEU A 343 2.68 5.57 15.20
CA LEU A 343 1.37 5.13 15.66
C LEU A 343 1.43 3.75 16.31
N GLU A 344 2.18 2.81 15.74
CA GLU A 344 2.34 1.43 16.23
C GLU A 344 3.83 1.07 16.43
N PRO A 345 4.49 1.66 17.44
CA PRO A 345 5.91 1.46 17.67
C PRO A 345 6.29 0.00 18.03
N GLN A 346 5.35 -0.84 18.46
CA GLN A 346 5.50 -2.29 18.70
C GLN A 346 4.21 -3.01 18.25
N PRO A 347 4.26 -4.29 17.82
CA PRO A 347 3.09 -5.01 17.33
C PRO A 347 1.92 -4.97 18.33
N GLY A 348 0.74 -4.55 17.87
CA GLY A 348 -0.48 -4.41 18.66
C GLY A 348 -0.46 -3.32 19.75
N VAL A 349 0.52 -2.39 19.74
CA VAL A 349 0.68 -1.35 20.76
C VAL A 349 0.63 0.05 20.14
N PHE A 350 -0.54 0.69 20.24
CA PHE A 350 -0.78 2.01 19.66
C PHE A 350 -0.41 3.18 20.61
N ASP A 351 0.08 4.30 20.05
CA ASP A 351 0.48 5.51 20.79
C ASP A 351 -0.58 6.63 20.74
N ASP A 352 -1.42 6.67 21.78
CA ASP A 352 -2.41 7.74 22.03
C ASP A 352 -1.81 9.15 22.10
N ALA A 353 -0.55 9.30 22.54
CA ALA A 353 0.08 10.61 22.67
C ALA A 353 0.54 11.15 21.30
N TYR A 354 0.92 10.25 20.38
CA TYR A 354 1.13 10.60 18.98
C TYR A 354 -0.19 11.06 18.32
N LEU A 355 -1.28 10.29 18.45
CA LEU A 355 -2.59 10.68 17.93
C LEU A 355 -3.11 11.99 18.53
N ALA A 356 -2.93 12.20 19.84
CA ALA A 356 -3.27 13.47 20.47
C ALA A 356 -2.50 14.67 19.87
N SER A 357 -1.25 14.46 19.42
CA SER A 357 -0.49 15.49 18.73
C SER A 357 -0.98 15.75 17.30
N ILE A 358 -1.42 14.72 16.57
CA ILE A 358 -2.06 14.88 15.25
C ILE A 358 -3.40 15.59 15.41
N ALA A 359 -4.22 15.19 16.39
CA ALA A 359 -5.50 15.81 16.69
C ALA A 359 -5.38 17.29 17.09
N GLN A 360 -4.30 17.68 17.79
CA GLN A 360 -3.99 19.09 18.04
C GLN A 360 -3.69 19.86 16.75
N THR A 361 -2.99 19.26 15.77
CA THR A 361 -2.80 19.88 14.45
C THR A 361 -4.13 19.98 13.69
N VAL A 362 -4.96 18.93 13.68
CA VAL A 362 -6.29 18.91 13.05
C VAL A 362 -7.20 19.98 13.65
N GLN A 363 -7.23 20.14 14.97
CA GLN A 363 -7.97 21.22 15.64
C GLN A 363 -7.43 22.61 15.26
N THR A 364 -6.10 22.77 15.21
CA THR A 364 -5.47 24.05 14.84
C THR A 364 -5.85 24.44 13.40
N LEU A 365 -5.89 23.48 12.47
CA LEU A 365 -6.36 23.71 11.10
C LEU A 365 -7.87 24.03 11.06
N GLY A 366 -8.67 23.27 11.81
CA GLY A 366 -10.13 23.45 11.91
C GLY A 366 -10.54 24.81 12.47
N ASP A 367 -9.80 25.36 13.45
CA ASP A 367 -10.01 26.71 14.01
C ASP A 367 -9.87 27.82 12.94
N HIS A 368 -9.17 27.54 11.83
CA HIS A 368 -9.04 28.42 10.66
C HIS A 368 -9.90 28.00 9.45
N ASN A 369 -10.80 27.01 9.61
CA ASN A 369 -11.65 26.42 8.57
C ASN A 369 -10.86 25.66 7.49
N ILE A 370 -9.79 24.98 7.88
CA ILE A 370 -8.97 24.12 7.02
C ILE A 370 -9.22 22.66 7.43
N VAL A 371 -9.65 21.81 6.49
CA VAL A 371 -9.83 20.37 6.73
C VAL A 371 -8.53 19.59 6.57
N SER A 372 -8.41 18.47 7.27
CA SER A 372 -7.21 17.63 7.30
C SER A 372 -7.46 16.29 6.63
N LEU A 373 -6.73 15.97 5.56
CA LEU A 373 -6.60 14.60 5.06
C LEU A 373 -5.55 13.90 5.92
N LEU A 374 -5.88 12.78 6.56
CA LEU A 374 -4.91 12.01 7.35
C LEU A 374 -4.26 10.96 6.45
N ASP A 375 -3.01 11.21 6.09
CA ASP A 375 -2.22 10.44 5.13
C ASP A 375 -1.32 9.44 5.83
N LEU A 376 -1.46 8.14 5.52
CA LEU A 376 -0.53 7.12 5.99
C LEU A 376 0.72 7.08 5.11
N HIS A 377 1.62 7.99 5.43
CA HIS A 377 2.82 8.22 4.64
C HIS A 377 3.84 7.10 4.84
N GLN A 378 4.20 6.40 3.76
CA GLN A 378 4.93 5.14 3.88
C GLN A 378 6.46 5.31 3.94
N GLN A 379 7.10 4.60 4.88
CA GLN A 379 8.56 4.43 5.00
C GLN A 379 8.91 2.95 5.30
N LEU A 380 8.29 2.02 4.58
CA LEU A 380 8.28 0.56 4.83
C LEU A 380 7.67 0.12 6.17
N GLY A 381 7.24 1.07 7.02
CA GLY A 381 6.59 0.81 8.29
C GLY A 381 7.56 0.76 9.49
N PRO A 382 7.09 0.36 10.68
CA PRO A 382 7.95 0.16 11.84
C PRO A 382 8.99 -0.93 11.59
N ALA A 383 10.15 -0.81 12.24
CA ALA A 383 11.25 -1.76 12.08
C ALA A 383 10.93 -3.23 12.49
N TRP A 384 9.80 -3.47 13.15
CA TRP A 384 9.31 -4.82 13.44
C TRP A 384 8.49 -5.45 12.29
N ALA A 385 7.98 -4.63 11.36
CA ALA A 385 7.19 -5.03 10.19
C ALA A 385 8.04 -5.25 8.93
N ILE A 386 9.32 -4.84 8.94
CA ILE A 386 10.21 -4.91 7.78
C ILE A 386 10.98 -6.24 7.76
N ASP A 387 10.53 -7.22 6.97
CA ASP A 387 11.32 -8.44 6.67
C ASP A 387 12.04 -8.35 5.32
N THR A 388 13.36 -8.21 5.35
CA THR A 388 14.21 -8.19 4.15
C THR A 388 14.61 -9.57 3.63
N GLY A 389 14.15 -10.66 4.27
CA GLY A 389 14.56 -12.03 3.94
C GLY A 389 16.04 -12.31 4.18
N GLY A 390 16.73 -11.41 4.89
CA GLY A 390 18.19 -11.39 4.99
C GLY A 390 18.92 -11.01 3.69
N LEU A 391 18.22 -10.48 2.68
CA LEU A 391 18.83 -10.01 1.44
C LEU A 391 19.66 -8.74 1.67
N PRO A 392 20.74 -8.54 0.89
CA PRO A 392 21.58 -7.35 1.02
C PRO A 392 20.93 -6.15 0.33
N SER A 393 20.92 -4.99 1.01
CA SER A 393 20.64 -3.72 0.33
C SER A 393 21.77 -3.39 -0.65
N ALA A 394 21.38 -3.04 -1.87
CA ALA A 394 22.27 -2.59 -2.93
C ALA A 394 22.74 -1.13 -2.73
N ASN A 395 22.15 -0.39 -1.77
CA ASN A 395 22.45 1.02 -1.48
C ASN A 395 22.34 1.92 -2.73
N LEU A 396 21.31 1.66 -3.55
CA LEU A 396 21.02 2.45 -4.75
C LEU A 396 20.54 3.85 -4.35
N PRO A 397 20.78 4.88 -5.18
CA PRO A 397 20.17 6.20 -4.96
C PRO A 397 18.66 6.13 -5.22
N PHE A 398 17.90 7.00 -4.55
CA PHE A 398 16.52 7.29 -4.94
C PHE A 398 16.46 7.78 -6.41
N PRO A 399 15.49 7.35 -7.24
CA PRO A 399 14.42 6.41 -6.93
C PRO A 399 14.78 4.94 -7.24
N LEU A 400 15.98 4.64 -7.74
CA LEU A 400 16.38 3.27 -8.13
C LEU A 400 16.31 2.27 -6.95
N SER A 401 16.51 2.74 -5.71
CA SER A 401 16.30 1.93 -4.50
C SER A 401 14.86 1.40 -4.39
N MET A 402 13.86 2.17 -4.82
CA MET A 402 12.44 1.84 -4.66
C MET A 402 11.99 0.64 -5.48
N PHE A 403 12.71 0.32 -6.56
CA PHE A 403 12.32 -0.68 -7.55
C PHE A 403 13.34 -1.82 -7.71
N PHE A 404 14.60 -1.60 -7.30
CA PHE A 404 15.70 -2.52 -7.59
C PHE A 404 16.60 -2.84 -6.39
N ASP A 405 16.31 -2.35 -5.18
CA ASP A 405 17.02 -2.80 -3.99
C ASP A 405 16.42 -4.14 -3.50
N PRO A 406 17.18 -5.25 -3.45
CA PRO A 406 16.61 -6.56 -3.15
C PRO A 406 16.04 -6.68 -1.73
N ALA A 407 16.62 -5.96 -0.76
CA ALA A 407 16.15 -5.96 0.62
C ALA A 407 14.84 -5.18 0.77
N GLN A 408 14.71 -4.08 0.03
CA GLN A 408 13.47 -3.30 -0.04
C GLN A 408 12.35 -4.08 -0.73
N ASN A 409 12.62 -4.65 -1.92
CA ASN A 409 11.59 -5.39 -2.65
C ASN A 409 11.08 -6.59 -1.83
N HIS A 410 11.93 -7.34 -1.15
CA HIS A 410 11.47 -8.43 -0.27
C HIS A 410 10.61 -7.94 0.90
N ALA A 411 10.92 -6.78 1.51
CA ALA A 411 10.08 -6.23 2.57
C ALA A 411 8.70 -5.80 2.05
N VAL A 412 8.65 -5.25 0.83
CA VAL A 412 7.40 -4.91 0.15
C VAL A 412 6.63 -6.17 -0.24
N ASP A 413 7.29 -7.18 -0.80
CA ASP A 413 6.67 -8.47 -1.15
C ASP A 413 6.14 -9.21 0.09
N ALA A 414 6.86 -9.17 1.22
CA ALA A 414 6.43 -9.75 2.49
C ALA A 414 5.18 -9.06 3.07
N PHE A 415 5.07 -7.74 2.90
CA PHE A 415 3.85 -7.00 3.23
C PHE A 415 2.68 -7.40 2.33
N TRP A 416 2.89 -7.50 1.01
CA TRP A 416 1.82 -7.91 0.08
C TRP A 416 1.41 -9.39 0.23
N ALA A 417 2.32 -10.25 0.71
CA ALA A 417 2.03 -11.63 1.09
C ALA A 417 1.42 -11.77 2.50
N ASN A 418 0.99 -10.67 3.14
CA ASN A 418 0.49 -10.63 4.52
C ASN A 418 1.34 -11.45 5.52
N THR A 419 2.68 -11.44 5.35
CA THR A 419 3.59 -12.32 6.09
C THR A 419 3.40 -12.16 7.60
N THR A 420 3.52 -13.24 8.36
CA THR A 420 3.31 -13.20 9.81
C THR A 420 4.37 -12.36 10.53
N GLY A 421 3.93 -11.35 11.27
CA GLY A 421 4.77 -10.52 12.15
C GLY A 421 5.27 -11.25 13.40
N PRO A 422 6.09 -10.59 14.24
CA PRO A 422 6.77 -11.22 15.38
C PRO A 422 5.86 -11.80 16.48
N ASP A 423 4.57 -11.44 16.47
CA ASP A 423 3.54 -11.82 17.43
C ASP A 423 2.54 -12.87 16.91
N GLY A 424 2.66 -13.28 15.63
CA GLY A 424 1.76 -14.28 15.03
C GLY A 424 0.64 -13.70 14.17
N VAL A 425 0.63 -12.39 13.92
CA VAL A 425 -0.42 -11.70 13.13
C VAL A 425 0.18 -11.17 11.81
N GLY A 426 -0.54 -11.31 10.70
CA GLY A 426 -0.11 -10.83 9.37
C GLY A 426 0.13 -9.31 9.31
N LEU A 427 1.07 -8.88 8.45
CA LEU A 427 1.43 -7.46 8.32
C LEU A 427 0.29 -6.56 7.83
N GLN A 428 -0.57 -7.04 6.92
CA GLN A 428 -1.76 -6.29 6.48
C GLN A 428 -2.82 -6.25 7.57
N ASN A 429 -2.95 -7.31 8.37
CA ASN A 429 -3.86 -7.32 9.53
C ASN A 429 -3.45 -6.29 10.57
N HIS A 430 -2.15 -6.14 10.84
CA HIS A 430 -1.64 -5.05 11.69
C HIS A 430 -1.93 -3.68 11.09
N TYR A 431 -1.70 -3.51 9.79
CA TYR A 431 -2.03 -2.25 9.09
C TYR A 431 -3.53 -1.90 9.18
N ALA A 432 -4.40 -2.89 9.00
CA ALA A 432 -5.85 -2.75 9.14
C ALA A 432 -6.25 -2.41 10.59
N GLN A 433 -5.62 -3.03 11.59
CA GLN A 433 -5.81 -2.67 13.01
C GLN A 433 -5.34 -1.25 13.33
N MET A 434 -4.20 -0.82 12.80
CA MET A 434 -3.71 0.55 12.90
C MET A 434 -4.70 1.54 12.29
N MET A 435 -5.26 1.24 11.10
CA MET A 435 -6.25 2.08 10.44
C MET A 435 -7.59 2.11 11.19
N GLN A 436 -8.04 0.98 11.74
CA GLN A 436 -9.19 0.94 12.65
C GLN A 436 -8.94 1.83 13.88
N TYR A 437 -7.75 1.76 14.48
CA TYR A 437 -7.41 2.55 15.66
C TYR A 437 -7.41 4.06 15.35
N LEU A 438 -6.81 4.46 14.24
CA LEU A 438 -6.82 5.85 13.74
C LEU A 438 -8.25 6.33 13.47
N ALA A 439 -9.04 5.57 12.71
CA ALA A 439 -10.40 5.93 12.36
C ALA A 439 -11.31 6.04 13.59
N ASN A 440 -11.19 5.13 14.55
CA ASN A 440 -11.91 5.20 15.82
C ASN A 440 -11.55 6.48 16.62
N TYR A 441 -10.27 6.88 16.62
CA TYR A 441 -9.82 8.09 17.33
C TYR A 441 -10.40 9.37 16.74
N PHE A 442 -10.57 9.42 15.41
CA PHE A 442 -11.01 10.61 14.67
C PHE A 442 -12.48 10.61 14.27
N ASN A 443 -13.21 9.50 14.44
CA ASN A 443 -14.63 9.39 14.11
C ASN A 443 -15.46 10.54 14.69
N GLY A 444 -16.27 11.18 13.85
CA GLY A 444 -17.14 12.30 14.19
C GLY A 444 -16.45 13.66 14.23
N ASN A 445 -15.16 13.75 13.92
CA ASN A 445 -14.44 15.02 13.81
C ASN A 445 -14.65 15.67 12.44
N SER A 446 -15.51 16.68 12.36
CA SER A 446 -15.82 17.43 11.13
C SER A 446 -14.62 18.14 10.47
N ASN A 447 -13.49 18.25 11.16
CA ASN A 447 -12.26 18.85 10.61
C ASN A 447 -11.38 17.81 9.86
N VAL A 448 -11.73 16.52 9.89
CA VAL A 448 -11.09 15.47 9.10
C VAL A 448 -11.81 15.37 7.75
N LEU A 449 -11.06 15.50 6.66
CA LEU A 449 -11.54 15.31 5.29
C LEU A 449 -11.74 13.83 4.97
N GLY A 450 -10.82 12.99 5.47
CA GLY A 450 -10.76 11.57 5.17
C GLY A 450 -9.52 10.90 5.76
N TYR A 451 -9.45 9.59 5.58
CA TYR A 451 -8.25 8.78 5.85
C TYR A 451 -7.71 8.27 4.50
N GLU A 452 -6.45 8.51 4.21
CA GLU A 452 -5.77 8.05 3.00
C GLU A 452 -4.92 6.83 3.33
N ILE A 453 -5.30 5.68 2.75
CA ILE A 453 -4.87 4.37 3.26
C ILE A 453 -3.37 4.17 3.15
N MET A 454 -2.73 4.58 2.06
CA MET A 454 -1.29 4.38 1.86
C MET A 454 -0.75 5.32 0.78
N ASN A 455 0.29 6.09 1.11
CA ASN A 455 1.04 6.90 0.16
C ASN A 455 1.92 6.07 -0.78
N GLU A 456 1.80 6.30 -2.09
CA GLU A 456 2.58 5.70 -3.18
C GLU A 456 2.85 4.19 -3.05
N PRO A 457 1.81 3.33 -3.15
CA PRO A 457 1.95 1.88 -3.03
C PRO A 457 3.01 1.32 -3.99
N LEU A 458 4.02 0.67 -3.42
CA LEU A 458 5.14 0.09 -4.17
C LEU A 458 4.80 -1.34 -4.63
N PRO A 459 4.96 -1.69 -5.91
CA PRO A 459 4.65 -3.03 -6.41
C PRO A 459 5.70 -4.10 -6.07
N GLY A 460 6.78 -3.77 -5.36
CA GLY A 460 7.85 -4.71 -5.02
C GLY A 460 8.40 -5.44 -6.25
N SER A 461 8.47 -6.77 -6.20
CA SER A 461 8.87 -7.63 -7.32
C SER A 461 7.89 -7.61 -8.51
N GLN A 462 6.64 -7.14 -8.33
CA GLN A 462 5.68 -6.95 -9.43
C GLN A 462 5.98 -5.71 -10.30
N PHE A 463 6.97 -4.87 -9.94
CA PHE A 463 7.35 -3.68 -10.71
C PHE A 463 7.51 -3.96 -12.22
N LEU A 464 8.29 -4.97 -12.62
CA LEU A 464 8.49 -5.29 -14.03
C LEU A 464 7.21 -5.84 -14.71
N PRO A 465 6.49 -6.83 -14.14
CA PRO A 465 5.17 -7.22 -14.61
C PRO A 465 4.22 -6.04 -14.86
N THR A 466 4.07 -5.12 -13.89
CA THR A 466 3.18 -3.95 -14.01
C THR A 466 3.63 -2.99 -15.10
N VAL A 467 4.95 -2.73 -15.24
CA VAL A 467 5.49 -1.93 -16.36
C VAL A 467 5.20 -2.56 -17.74
N PHE A 468 5.14 -3.89 -17.83
CA PHE A 468 4.74 -4.61 -19.05
C PHE A 468 3.22 -4.79 -19.21
N GLY A 469 2.40 -4.15 -18.36
CA GLY A 469 0.95 -4.13 -18.47
C GLY A 469 0.23 -5.25 -17.74
N SER A 470 0.87 -5.95 -16.79
CA SER A 470 0.16 -6.82 -15.85
C SER A 470 -0.70 -5.99 -14.92
N SER A 471 -1.96 -6.38 -14.71
CA SER A 471 -2.83 -5.82 -13.68
C SER A 471 -2.69 -6.54 -12.33
N PHE A 472 -1.87 -7.59 -12.23
CA PHE A 472 -1.83 -8.49 -11.06
C PHE A 472 -1.63 -7.73 -9.74
N PHE A 473 -0.66 -6.81 -9.68
CA PHE A 473 -0.43 -6.03 -8.44
C PHE A 473 -1.67 -5.21 -8.05
N ASP A 474 -2.20 -4.42 -8.98
CA ASP A 474 -3.33 -3.54 -8.71
C ASP A 474 -4.60 -4.35 -8.33
N ALA A 475 -4.92 -5.38 -9.11
CA ALA A 475 -6.19 -6.11 -8.99
C ALA A 475 -6.17 -7.25 -7.96
N GLN A 476 -5.00 -7.86 -7.69
CA GLN A 476 -4.87 -9.07 -6.88
C GLN A 476 -4.04 -8.89 -5.61
N GLN A 477 -3.50 -7.69 -5.34
CA GLN A 477 -2.81 -7.39 -4.08
C GLN A 477 -3.25 -6.04 -3.50
N LEU A 478 -3.26 -4.98 -4.31
CA LEU A 478 -3.57 -3.62 -3.85
C LEU A 478 -5.07 -3.38 -3.63
N THR A 479 -5.94 -3.84 -4.54
CA THR A 479 -7.41 -3.73 -4.39
C THR A 479 -7.91 -4.51 -3.16
N PRO A 480 -7.58 -5.81 -2.97
CA PRO A 480 -8.03 -6.55 -1.79
C PRO A 480 -7.49 -5.99 -0.46
N PHE A 481 -6.27 -5.46 -0.45
CA PHE A 481 -5.73 -4.74 0.69
C PHE A 481 -6.55 -3.48 1.03
N TYR A 482 -7.01 -2.73 0.02
CA TYR A 482 -7.90 -1.60 0.25
C TYR A 482 -9.29 -2.02 0.75
N ASP A 483 -9.82 -3.15 0.29
CA ASP A 483 -11.08 -3.70 0.81
C ASP A 483 -10.92 -4.08 2.29
N GLN A 484 -9.82 -4.74 2.65
CA GLN A 484 -9.51 -5.09 4.03
C GLN A 484 -9.40 -3.87 4.95
N VAL A 485 -8.61 -2.87 4.54
CA VAL A 485 -8.45 -1.65 5.33
C VAL A 485 -9.76 -0.85 5.39
N SER A 486 -10.55 -0.83 4.31
CA SER A 486 -11.85 -0.13 4.28
C SER A 486 -12.88 -0.79 5.19
N SER A 487 -12.94 -2.12 5.21
CA SER A 487 -13.72 -2.91 6.18
C SER A 487 -13.31 -2.56 7.62
N ALA A 488 -12.00 -2.50 7.88
CA ALA A 488 -11.47 -2.15 9.20
C ALA A 488 -11.84 -0.72 9.64
N ILE A 489 -11.70 0.28 8.76
CA ILE A 489 -12.16 1.66 9.01
C ILE A 489 -13.68 1.69 9.27
N ARG A 490 -14.47 1.04 8.41
CA ARG A 490 -15.94 1.07 8.46
C ARG A 490 -16.53 0.34 9.67
N SER A 491 -15.78 -0.57 10.29
CA SER A 491 -16.15 -1.20 11.57
C SER A 491 -16.30 -0.19 12.73
N VAL A 492 -15.65 0.98 12.64
CA VAL A 492 -15.60 2.01 13.70
C VAL A 492 -16.02 3.40 13.23
N ASP A 493 -15.85 3.76 11.96
CA ASP A 493 -16.26 5.03 11.35
C ASP A 493 -17.08 4.76 10.08
N PRO A 494 -18.42 4.89 10.12
CA PRO A 494 -19.28 4.52 9.00
C PRO A 494 -19.38 5.58 7.89
N THR A 495 -18.71 6.74 8.01
CA THR A 495 -19.04 7.93 7.19
C THR A 495 -17.86 8.72 6.64
N THR A 496 -16.76 8.84 7.38
CA THR A 496 -15.63 9.68 6.96
C THR A 496 -15.01 9.14 5.66
N PRO A 497 -14.82 9.97 4.61
CA PRO A 497 -14.30 9.51 3.31
C PRO A 497 -12.99 8.72 3.41
N ILE A 498 -12.85 7.72 2.55
CA ILE A 498 -11.66 6.88 2.45
C ILE A 498 -10.96 7.21 1.13
N PHE A 499 -9.71 7.63 1.22
CA PHE A 499 -8.86 7.94 0.08
C PHE A 499 -7.92 6.75 -0.16
N TYR A 500 -7.73 6.39 -1.41
CA TYR A 500 -6.80 5.32 -1.80
C TYR A 500 -6.09 5.69 -3.11
N GLU A 501 -4.84 5.26 -3.24
CA GLU A 501 -3.97 5.62 -4.35
C GLU A 501 -3.88 4.47 -5.38
N PRO A 502 -3.66 4.75 -6.67
CA PRO A 502 -3.12 3.74 -7.57
C PRO A 502 -1.68 3.39 -7.18
N ASN A 503 -1.14 2.27 -7.66
CA ASN A 503 0.29 2.02 -7.50
C ASN A 503 1.13 3.18 -8.05
N ILE A 504 2.33 3.37 -7.49
CA ILE A 504 3.22 4.51 -7.80
C ILE A 504 3.48 4.71 -9.31
N LEU A 505 3.37 3.69 -10.16
CA LEU A 505 3.64 3.81 -11.60
C LEU A 505 2.56 4.62 -12.35
N ALA A 506 1.39 4.85 -11.74
CA ALA A 506 0.41 5.81 -12.26
C ALA A 506 0.99 7.23 -12.34
N THR A 507 1.89 7.61 -11.43
CA THR A 507 2.61 8.91 -11.48
C THR A 507 3.48 9.02 -12.71
N ALA A 508 3.99 7.90 -13.24
CA ALA A 508 4.76 7.80 -14.49
C ALA A 508 3.87 7.81 -15.75
N GLY A 509 2.55 7.96 -15.61
CA GLY A 509 1.58 8.00 -16.71
C GLY A 509 1.06 6.64 -17.16
N LEU A 510 1.32 5.56 -16.41
CA LEU A 510 0.71 4.26 -16.69
C LEU A 510 -0.80 4.30 -16.40
N PRO A 511 -1.61 3.47 -17.09
CA PRO A 511 -3.01 3.29 -16.74
C PRO A 511 -3.17 2.75 -15.32
N ILE A 512 -4.18 3.24 -14.60
CA ILE A 512 -4.62 2.68 -13.33
C ILE A 512 -5.36 1.38 -13.64
N GLN A 513 -5.00 0.27 -12.98
CA GLN A 513 -5.61 -1.06 -13.19
C GLN A 513 -6.18 -1.66 -11.89
N LEU A 514 -6.48 -0.81 -10.89
CA LEU A 514 -7.25 -1.19 -9.70
C LEU A 514 -8.60 -1.79 -10.10
N GLY A 515 -9.12 -2.70 -9.27
CA GLY A 515 -10.49 -3.21 -9.38
C GLY A 515 -11.51 -2.25 -8.78
N ASP A 516 -12.75 -2.72 -8.61
CA ASP A 516 -13.70 -2.05 -7.72
C ASP A 516 -13.22 -2.22 -6.26
N VAL A 517 -13.01 -1.11 -5.55
CA VAL A 517 -12.66 -1.10 -4.11
C VAL A 517 -13.95 -0.92 -3.29
N ASP A 518 -14.22 -1.79 -2.31
CA ASP A 518 -15.35 -1.67 -1.37
C ASP A 518 -15.08 -0.62 -0.28
N ALA A 519 -14.91 0.61 -0.74
CA ALA A 519 -14.81 1.81 0.08
C ALA A 519 -16.06 2.68 -0.15
N SER A 520 -17.09 2.48 0.68
CA SER A 520 -18.19 3.45 0.78
C SER A 520 -17.63 4.85 1.10
N ASN A 521 -18.13 5.90 0.44
CA ASN A 521 -17.52 7.24 0.43
C ASN A 521 -16.04 7.26 -0.01
N GLY A 522 -15.65 6.34 -0.90
CA GLY A 522 -14.32 6.25 -1.48
C GLY A 522 -13.96 7.44 -2.37
N VAL A 523 -12.65 7.71 -2.47
CA VAL A 523 -12.04 8.74 -3.31
C VAL A 523 -10.75 8.19 -3.90
N LEU A 524 -10.56 8.34 -5.21
CA LEU A 524 -9.26 8.10 -5.82
C LEU A 524 -8.33 9.29 -5.50
N SER A 525 -7.34 9.06 -4.65
CA SER A 525 -6.19 9.95 -4.50
C SER A 525 -5.18 9.65 -5.61
N PHE A 526 -4.55 10.68 -6.19
CA PHE A 526 -3.50 10.47 -7.20
C PHE A 526 -2.44 11.58 -7.16
N HIS A 527 -1.22 11.23 -7.55
CA HIS A 527 -0.11 12.19 -7.64
C HIS A 527 0.18 12.61 -9.09
N ASP A 528 0.43 13.90 -9.31
CA ASP A 528 0.69 14.48 -10.63
C ASP A 528 2.09 15.12 -10.73
N TYR A 529 3.10 14.28 -10.96
CA TYR A 529 4.50 14.68 -10.94
C TYR A 529 5.11 14.94 -12.32
N CYS A 530 5.61 16.16 -12.51
CA CYS A 530 6.43 16.53 -13.67
C CYS A 530 7.93 16.35 -13.36
N TYR A 531 8.41 15.10 -13.44
CA TYR A 531 9.79 14.74 -13.12
C TYR A 531 10.84 15.41 -14.01
N ALA A 532 10.52 15.66 -15.29
CA ALA A 532 11.37 16.42 -16.20
C ALA A 532 10.55 17.48 -16.97
N ASN A 533 10.86 18.75 -16.75
CA ASN A 533 10.26 19.88 -17.46
C ASN A 533 11.06 20.20 -18.73
N LEU A 534 10.50 19.88 -19.89
CA LEU A 534 11.10 20.09 -21.22
C LEU A 534 10.74 21.47 -21.83
N GLY A 535 10.25 22.40 -21.03
CA GLY A 535 9.85 23.74 -21.45
C GLY A 535 8.69 23.70 -22.47
N PRO A 536 8.86 24.20 -23.71
CA PRO A 536 7.78 24.20 -24.71
C PRO A 536 7.28 22.81 -25.14
N LEU A 537 8.01 21.73 -24.81
CA LEU A 537 7.59 20.35 -25.08
C LEU A 537 6.71 19.76 -23.96
N GLY A 538 6.51 20.50 -22.85
CA GLY A 538 5.70 20.06 -21.72
C GLY A 538 6.51 19.31 -20.65
N CYS A 539 5.80 18.49 -19.89
CA CYS A 539 6.34 17.65 -18.83
C CYS A 539 6.56 16.22 -19.33
N LEU A 540 7.56 15.55 -18.73
CA LEU A 540 7.63 14.10 -18.70
C LEU A 540 7.53 13.63 -17.24
N PRO A 541 6.58 12.76 -16.91
CA PRO A 541 5.43 12.33 -17.73
C PRO A 541 4.47 13.49 -18.07
N ASP A 542 3.54 13.26 -19.01
CA ASP A 542 2.50 14.24 -19.31
C ASP A 542 1.47 14.28 -18.18
N VAL A 543 1.55 15.34 -17.38
CA VAL A 543 0.63 15.66 -16.27
C VAL A 543 -0.84 15.66 -16.69
N THR A 544 -1.13 16.05 -17.94
CA THR A 544 -2.51 16.00 -18.47
C THR A 544 -2.95 14.55 -18.71
N GLY A 545 -2.03 13.67 -19.11
CA GLY A 545 -2.27 12.24 -19.27
C GLY A 545 -2.52 11.54 -17.94
N VAL A 546 -1.66 11.77 -16.93
CA VAL A 546 -1.79 11.23 -15.56
C VAL A 546 -3.16 11.59 -14.98
N MET A 547 -3.52 12.87 -15.00
CA MET A 547 -4.81 13.35 -14.50
C MET A 547 -6.01 12.78 -15.28
N ASN A 548 -5.90 12.60 -16.59
CA ASN A 548 -6.97 11.97 -17.39
C ASN A 548 -7.15 10.48 -17.06
N ASN A 549 -6.07 9.75 -16.72
CA ASN A 549 -6.17 8.36 -16.26
C ASN A 549 -6.96 8.30 -14.94
N ALA A 550 -6.59 9.13 -13.95
CA ALA A 550 -7.28 9.23 -12.66
C ALA A 550 -8.77 9.60 -12.81
N ILE A 551 -9.08 10.62 -13.61
CA ILE A 551 -10.45 11.04 -13.89
C ILE A 551 -11.26 9.94 -14.62
N SER A 552 -10.61 9.12 -15.46
CA SER A 552 -11.28 8.04 -16.19
C SER A 552 -11.66 6.89 -15.27
N TYR A 553 -10.75 6.49 -14.36
CA TYR A 553 -11.05 5.52 -13.31
C TYR A 553 -12.16 6.05 -12.39
N ALA A 554 -12.00 7.24 -11.81
CA ALA A 554 -12.96 7.79 -10.85
C ALA A 554 -14.40 7.92 -11.43
N LYS A 555 -14.52 8.22 -12.74
CA LYS A 555 -15.82 8.20 -13.46
C LYS A 555 -16.38 6.81 -13.74
N ALA A 556 -15.54 5.79 -13.87
CA ALA A 556 -16.00 4.41 -14.05
C ALA A 556 -16.61 3.85 -12.75
N HIS A 557 -16.06 4.25 -11.60
CA HIS A 557 -16.46 3.81 -10.26
C HIS A 557 -17.40 4.79 -9.51
N ASP A 558 -17.85 5.88 -10.15
CA ASP A 558 -18.72 6.94 -9.59
C ASP A 558 -18.21 7.58 -8.28
N ILE A 559 -16.90 7.80 -8.19
CA ILE A 559 -16.21 8.42 -7.04
C ILE A 559 -15.50 9.73 -7.43
N PRO A 560 -15.14 10.61 -6.48
CA PRO A 560 -14.28 11.75 -6.76
C PRO A 560 -12.84 11.32 -7.07
N ALA A 561 -12.10 12.18 -7.78
CA ALA A 561 -10.65 12.14 -7.87
C ALA A 561 -10.06 13.37 -7.15
N PHE A 562 -8.95 13.20 -6.44
CA PHE A 562 -8.26 14.25 -5.69
C PHE A 562 -6.75 14.20 -5.93
N MET A 563 -6.11 15.34 -6.15
CA MET A 563 -4.68 15.41 -6.44
C MET A 563 -3.89 15.61 -5.14
N SER A 564 -3.69 14.53 -4.38
CA SER A 564 -3.08 14.56 -3.04
C SER A 564 -1.64 15.09 -3.03
N GLU A 565 -0.87 14.86 -4.10
CA GLU A 565 0.45 15.47 -4.31
C GLU A 565 0.68 15.93 -5.75
N PHE A 566 1.42 17.04 -5.89
CA PHE A 566 2.02 17.45 -7.16
C PHE A 566 3.22 18.37 -6.92
N GLY A 567 4.06 18.54 -7.95
CA GLY A 567 5.09 19.57 -7.96
C GLY A 567 6.47 19.13 -7.43
N SER A 568 6.71 19.17 -6.12
CA SER A 568 8.04 18.98 -5.49
C SER A 568 9.16 19.87 -6.08
N THR A 569 8.85 21.15 -6.38
CA THR A 569 9.84 22.08 -6.93
C THR A 569 9.49 23.55 -6.68
N SER A 570 10.51 24.42 -6.65
CA SER A 570 10.33 25.88 -6.67
C SER A 570 10.16 26.45 -8.09
N ASN A 571 10.23 25.60 -9.13
CA ASN A 571 10.05 26.03 -10.51
C ASN A 571 8.57 26.33 -10.82
N GLN A 572 8.23 27.62 -10.92
CA GLN A 572 6.89 28.09 -11.22
C GLN A 572 6.30 27.56 -12.54
N SER A 573 7.13 27.27 -13.57
CA SER A 573 6.59 26.71 -14.82
C SER A 573 6.22 25.24 -14.71
N THR A 574 6.88 24.49 -13.83
CA THR A 574 6.50 23.12 -13.47
C THR A 574 5.21 23.12 -12.66
N LEU A 575 5.12 23.95 -11.61
CA LEU A 575 3.91 24.06 -10.80
C LEU A 575 2.69 24.50 -11.63
N ALA A 576 2.89 25.45 -12.55
CA ALA A 576 1.83 25.93 -13.44
C ALA A 576 1.43 24.96 -14.56
N ALA A 577 2.05 23.78 -14.68
CA ALA A 577 1.67 22.77 -15.67
C ALA A 577 0.46 21.95 -15.24
N ALA A 578 0.36 21.57 -13.96
CA ALA A 578 -0.75 20.78 -13.41
C ALA A 578 -2.02 21.62 -13.11
N LEU A 579 -1.86 22.91 -12.80
CA LEU A 579 -3.00 23.76 -12.42
C LEU A 579 -4.06 23.94 -13.55
N PRO A 580 -3.71 24.17 -14.83
CA PRO A 580 -4.72 24.31 -15.89
C PRO A 580 -5.61 23.09 -16.12
N PRO A 581 -5.12 21.83 -16.20
CA PRO A 581 -6.00 20.67 -16.31
C PRO A 581 -6.80 20.42 -15.03
N ALA A 582 -6.25 20.66 -13.83
CA ALA A 582 -6.99 20.56 -12.56
C ALA A 582 -8.20 21.52 -12.55
N ASN A 583 -7.97 22.81 -12.84
CA ASN A 583 -9.01 23.83 -12.91
C ASN A 583 -10.07 23.54 -13.99
N GLN A 584 -9.70 22.90 -15.11
CA GLN A 584 -10.65 22.53 -16.17
C GLN A 584 -11.58 21.38 -15.76
N ASN A 585 -11.09 20.49 -14.90
CA ASN A 585 -11.83 19.32 -14.42
C ASN A 585 -12.41 19.51 -13.00
N MET A 586 -12.22 20.69 -12.39
CA MET A 586 -12.62 21.01 -11.00
C MET A 586 -11.97 20.09 -9.95
N ILE A 587 -10.78 19.57 -10.24
CA ILE A 587 -9.97 18.78 -9.31
C ILE A 587 -9.28 19.75 -8.33
N GLY A 588 -9.29 19.37 -7.05
CA GLY A 588 -8.55 20.03 -5.97
C GLY A 588 -7.11 19.56 -5.90
#